data_AF-A0A917UP39-F1
#
_entry.id   AF-A0A917UP39-F1
#
_cell.length_a   1.000
_cell.length_b   1.000
_cell.length_c   1.000
_cell.angle_alpha   90.00
_cell.angle_beta   90.00
_cell.angle_gamma   90.00
#
_symmetry.space_group_name_H-M   'P 1'
#
loop_
_entity.id
_entity.type
_entity.pdbx_description
1 polymer ?
#
loop_
_entity_poly.entity_id
_entity_poly.type
_entity_poly.pdbx_seq_one_letter_code
_entity_poly.pdbx_strand_id
1 'polypeptide(L)'
;MPVSLEPTRSAGELDRTCPECQAGFTVDSVTSRRKYCSPTCREKARSHLPTQRTCPQCQQEFTTTLSPKRMFCSPECRTASREARTETRTCPVCENPFQARRTVRTRYCSAVCRREAEHRRDQALDEERARRLGQAPPPALRARIELPPPPVRPTSRQPAAVRDPLEPTATRNCPRCQQPVTIVALLATPEAARPTMPHHHTDIVPIRRSQ
;
A
#
# COMPACT_ATOMS: atom_id res chain seq x y z
N MET A 1 24.28 -6.72 65.36
CA MET A 1 23.17 -5.78 65.09
C MET A 1 22.64 -6.08 63.70
N PRO A 2 21.52 -6.80 63.56
CA PRO A 2 20.94 -7.11 62.26
C PRO A 2 20.36 -5.83 61.64
N VAL A 3 20.83 -5.49 60.43
CA VAL A 3 20.39 -4.34 59.66
C VAL A 3 19.08 -4.74 58.97
N SER A 4 17.95 -4.24 59.48
CA SER A 4 16.65 -4.34 58.82
C SER A 4 16.69 -3.55 57.52
N LEU A 5 16.77 -4.24 56.40
CA LEU A 5 16.57 -3.65 55.08
C LEU A 5 15.07 -3.39 54.91
N GLU A 6 14.64 -2.15 55.14
CA GLU A 6 13.28 -1.73 54.80
C GLU A 6 13.12 -1.74 53.28
N PRO A 7 12.04 -2.35 52.74
CA PRO A 7 11.83 -2.40 51.30
C PRO A 7 11.50 -1.00 50.79
N THR A 8 12.38 -0.47 49.95
CA THR A 8 12.20 0.75 49.19
C THR A 8 10.97 0.60 48.30
N ARG A 9 9.84 1.16 48.73
CA ARG A 9 8.62 1.27 47.92
C ARG A 9 8.94 2.06 46.65
N SER A 10 9.05 1.34 45.54
CA SER A 10 9.35 1.93 44.23
C SER A 10 8.18 2.81 43.78
N ALA A 11 8.48 4.02 43.30
CA ALA A 11 7.51 5.09 43.00
C ALA A 11 6.54 4.80 41.83
N GLY A 12 6.45 3.55 41.37
CA GLY A 12 5.57 3.10 40.29
C GLY A 12 4.55 2.02 40.70
N GLU A 13 4.58 1.56 41.95
CA GLU A 13 3.71 0.49 42.44
C GLU A 13 2.33 1.06 42.79
N LEU A 14 1.29 0.67 42.02
CA LEU A 14 -0.10 1.00 42.33
C LEU A 14 -0.85 -0.24 42.79
N ASP A 15 -1.55 -0.10 43.91
CA ASP A 15 -2.51 -1.09 44.39
C ASP A 15 -3.80 -1.02 43.57
N ARG A 16 -4.22 -2.17 43.05
CA ARG A 16 -5.49 -2.34 42.33
C ARG A 16 -6.29 -3.48 42.92
N THR A 17 -7.61 -3.36 42.90
CA THR A 17 -8.52 -4.42 43.35
C THR A 17 -8.96 -5.27 42.17
N CYS A 18 -8.80 -6.60 42.29
CA CYS A 18 -9.30 -7.52 41.27
C CYS A 18 -10.84 -7.59 41.33
N PRO A 19 -11.56 -7.36 40.21
CA PRO A 19 -13.03 -7.41 40.22
C PRO A 19 -13.62 -8.81 40.48
N GLU A 20 -12.81 -9.87 40.34
CA GLU A 20 -13.27 -11.27 40.42
C GLU A 20 -13.17 -11.88 41.81
N CYS A 21 -12.06 -11.63 42.51
CA CYS A 21 -11.80 -12.16 43.84
C CYS A 21 -11.72 -11.07 44.91
N GLN A 22 -11.87 -9.80 44.51
CA GLN A 22 -11.76 -8.61 45.37
C GLN A 22 -10.41 -8.48 46.10
N ALA A 23 -9.42 -9.31 45.78
CA ALA A 23 -8.07 -9.22 46.33
C ALA A 23 -7.34 -7.99 45.77
N GLY A 24 -6.63 -7.28 46.65
CA GLY A 24 -5.64 -6.28 46.25
C GLY A 24 -4.44 -6.94 45.58
N PHE A 25 -3.94 -6.33 44.51
CA PHE A 25 -2.71 -6.75 43.83
C PHE A 25 -1.95 -5.52 43.34
N THR A 26 -0.63 -5.62 43.29
CA THR A 26 0.24 -4.53 42.84
C THR A 26 0.52 -4.64 41.35
N VAL A 27 0.70 -3.48 40.70
CA VAL A 27 1.16 -3.40 39.31
C VAL A 27 2.44 -2.57 39.24
N ASP A 28 3.39 -3.03 38.42
CA ASP A 28 4.73 -2.43 38.29
C ASP A 28 4.73 -1.04 37.61
N SER A 29 3.58 -0.63 37.06
CA SER A 29 3.45 0.63 36.34
C SER A 29 2.02 1.15 36.29
N VAL A 30 1.90 2.48 36.40
CA VAL A 30 0.66 3.25 36.17
C VAL A 30 0.07 2.97 34.79
N THR A 31 0.91 2.73 33.78
CA THR A 31 0.49 2.46 32.40
C THR A 31 0.01 1.03 32.17
N SER A 32 0.18 0.14 33.15
CA SER A 32 -0.26 -1.24 33.05
C SER A 32 -1.79 -1.31 32.85
N ARG A 33 -2.24 -2.05 31.85
CA ARG A 33 -3.67 -2.33 31.60
C ARG A 33 -4.16 -3.59 32.32
N ARG A 34 -3.36 -4.18 33.22
CA ARG A 34 -3.73 -5.38 33.97
C ARG A 34 -4.85 -5.04 34.97
N LYS A 35 -6.00 -5.70 34.79
CA LYS A 35 -7.21 -5.54 35.63
C LYS A 35 -7.37 -6.66 36.67
N TYR A 36 -6.76 -7.82 36.42
CA TYR A 36 -6.96 -9.03 37.24
C TYR A 36 -5.66 -9.42 37.94
N CYS A 37 -5.78 -9.90 39.19
CA CYS A 37 -4.65 -10.34 39.99
C CYS A 37 -3.95 -11.58 39.40
N SER A 38 -4.68 -12.47 38.71
CA SER A 38 -4.15 -13.71 38.14
C SER A 38 -4.73 -14.04 36.77
N PRO A 39 -4.06 -14.90 35.97
CA PRO A 39 -4.63 -15.47 34.75
C PRO A 39 -5.95 -16.21 35.01
N THR A 40 -6.08 -16.88 36.16
CA THR A 40 -7.30 -17.61 36.55
C THR A 40 -8.47 -16.68 36.79
N CYS A 41 -8.27 -15.55 37.48
CA CYS A 41 -9.30 -14.52 37.63
C CYS A 41 -9.66 -13.91 36.28
N ARG A 42 -8.66 -13.62 35.42
CA ARG A 42 -8.91 -13.13 34.07
C ARG A 42 -9.75 -14.09 33.23
N GLU A 43 -9.56 -15.40 33.39
CA GLU A 43 -10.31 -16.42 32.67
C GLU A 43 -11.73 -16.59 33.21
N LYS A 44 -11.90 -16.59 34.54
CA LYS A 44 -13.21 -16.51 35.19
C LYS A 44 -13.98 -15.31 34.64
N ALA A 45 -13.37 -14.13 34.67
CA ALA A 45 -13.89 -12.87 34.12
C ALA A 45 -14.39 -12.98 32.67
N ARG A 46 -13.72 -13.82 31.86
CA ARG A 46 -14.07 -14.07 30.45
C ARG A 46 -15.10 -15.17 30.26
N SER A 47 -15.16 -16.13 31.19
CA SER A 47 -16.09 -17.26 31.17
C SER A 47 -17.51 -16.88 31.61
N HIS A 48 -17.72 -15.65 32.08
CA HIS A 48 -19.01 -15.24 32.60
C HIS A 48 -20.06 -15.13 31.50
N LEU A 49 -21.03 -16.01 31.68
CA LEU A 49 -22.40 -15.99 31.21
C LEU A 49 -22.57 -16.34 29.72
N PRO A 50 -22.98 -17.59 29.43
CA PRO A 50 -23.58 -17.89 28.13
C PRO A 50 -24.61 -16.81 27.77
N THR A 51 -24.32 -16.05 26.72
CA THR A 51 -25.24 -15.03 26.23
C THR A 51 -26.17 -15.69 25.22
N GLN A 52 -27.48 -15.61 25.47
CA GLN A 52 -28.47 -16.01 24.48
C GLN A 52 -28.50 -14.97 23.35
N ARG A 53 -28.46 -15.44 22.11
CA ARG A 53 -28.49 -14.59 20.91
C ARG A 53 -29.40 -15.21 19.86
N THR A 54 -30.03 -14.35 19.07
CA THR A 54 -30.83 -14.78 17.92
C THR A 54 -29.97 -14.73 16.66
N CYS A 55 -29.94 -15.82 15.90
CA CYS A 55 -29.19 -15.88 14.65
C CYS A 55 -29.90 -15.02 13.58
N PRO A 56 -29.25 -14.02 12.95
CA PRO A 56 -29.91 -13.18 11.96
C PRO A 56 -30.26 -13.92 10.65
N GLN A 57 -29.79 -15.16 10.46
CA GLN A 57 -30.04 -15.94 9.24
C GLN A 57 -31.21 -16.92 9.39
N CYS A 58 -31.22 -17.74 10.45
CA CYS A 58 -32.29 -18.72 10.68
C CYS A 58 -33.30 -18.29 11.76
N GLN A 59 -33.06 -17.15 12.42
CA GLN A 59 -33.88 -16.60 13.51
C GLN A 59 -34.01 -17.50 14.74
N GLN A 60 -33.24 -18.58 14.82
CA GLN A 60 -33.19 -19.46 16.00
C GLN A 60 -32.34 -18.84 17.11
N GLU A 61 -32.78 -19.04 18.34
CA GLU A 61 -32.03 -18.71 19.54
C GLU A 61 -30.90 -19.73 19.75
N PHE A 62 -29.73 -19.22 20.10
CA PHE A 62 -28.57 -20.06 20.39
C PHE A 62 -27.73 -19.46 21.51
N THR A 63 -27.12 -20.34 22.27
CA THR A 63 -26.32 -19.98 23.43
C THR A 63 -24.85 -19.99 23.05
N THR A 64 -24.15 -18.87 23.22
CA THR A 64 -22.70 -18.80 22.95
C THR A 64 -21.90 -18.63 24.22
N THR A 65 -21.05 -19.61 24.51
CA THR A 65 -19.91 -19.48 25.44
C THR A 65 -18.69 -18.85 24.76
N LEU A 66 -18.67 -18.89 23.41
CA LEU A 66 -17.63 -18.32 22.59
C LEU A 66 -17.80 -16.81 22.43
N SER A 67 -16.66 -16.11 22.35
CA SER A 67 -16.46 -14.68 22.11
C SER A 67 -17.72 -13.85 21.81
N PRO A 68 -17.90 -12.69 22.46
CA PRO A 68 -19.05 -11.79 22.23
C PRO A 68 -19.19 -11.29 20.78
N LYS A 69 -18.30 -11.66 19.86
CA LYS A 69 -18.39 -11.38 18.42
C LYS A 69 -19.08 -12.47 17.60
N ARG A 70 -19.42 -13.65 18.16
CA ARG A 70 -20.17 -14.67 17.41
C ARG A 70 -21.62 -14.23 17.20
N MET A 71 -22.03 -14.10 15.94
CA MET A 71 -23.38 -13.65 15.56
C MET A 71 -24.25 -14.77 14.97
N PHE A 72 -23.65 -15.89 14.54
CA PHE A 72 -24.36 -16.97 13.85
C PHE A 72 -24.35 -18.26 14.66
N CYS A 73 -25.47 -18.98 14.64
CA CYS A 73 -25.64 -20.26 15.34
C CYS A 73 -24.74 -21.36 14.77
N SER A 74 -24.49 -21.38 13.46
CA SER A 74 -23.67 -22.38 12.77
C SER A 74 -22.74 -21.73 11.73
N PRO A 75 -21.65 -22.43 11.32
CA PRO A 75 -20.84 -21.98 10.19
C PRO A 75 -21.63 -21.88 8.88
N GLU A 76 -22.67 -22.71 8.71
CA GLU A 76 -23.59 -22.68 7.56
C GLU A 76 -24.43 -21.41 7.52
N CYS A 77 -25.01 -21.00 8.66
CA CYS A 77 -25.73 -19.72 8.74
C CYS A 77 -24.81 -18.54 8.42
N ARG A 78 -23.53 -18.65 8.78
CA ARG A 78 -22.52 -17.63 8.47
C ARG A 78 -22.19 -17.58 6.97
N THR A 79 -22.10 -18.72 6.28
CA THR A 79 -21.85 -18.75 4.83
C THR A 79 -23.09 -18.30 4.06
N ALA A 80 -24.27 -18.80 4.42
CA ALA A 80 -25.54 -18.39 3.81
C ALA A 80 -25.78 -16.88 3.94
N SER A 81 -25.49 -16.28 5.11
CA SER A 81 -25.59 -14.83 5.29
C SER A 81 -24.58 -14.04 4.44
N ARG A 82 -23.41 -14.62 4.13
CA ARG A 82 -22.43 -13.97 3.23
C ARG A 82 -22.89 -14.02 1.78
N GLU A 83 -23.44 -15.14 1.35
CA GLU A 83 -23.98 -15.35 0.00
C GLU A 83 -25.25 -14.52 -0.23
N ALA A 84 -26.12 -14.39 0.76
CA ALA A 84 -27.29 -13.50 0.66
C ALA A 84 -26.92 -12.02 0.43
N ARG A 85 -25.68 -11.62 0.77
CA ARG A 85 -25.15 -10.27 0.57
C ARG A 85 -24.33 -10.13 -0.70
N THR A 86 -24.18 -11.17 -1.51
CA THR A 86 -23.58 -11.06 -2.84
C THR A 86 -24.65 -10.79 -3.89
N GLU A 87 -24.23 -10.12 -4.95
CA GLU A 87 -25.02 -9.89 -6.15
C GLU A 87 -24.13 -10.15 -7.37
N THR A 88 -24.76 -10.61 -8.46
CA THR A 88 -24.09 -10.85 -9.72
C THR A 88 -24.04 -9.55 -10.51
N ARG A 89 -22.84 -9.12 -10.87
CA ARG A 89 -22.59 -7.95 -11.73
C ARG A 89 -21.84 -8.40 -12.98
N THR A 90 -22.00 -7.67 -14.08
CA THR A 90 -21.29 -7.92 -15.33
C THR A 90 -20.06 -7.02 -15.43
N CYS A 91 -18.90 -7.60 -15.73
CA CYS A 91 -17.67 -6.82 -15.92
C CYS A 91 -17.70 -6.10 -17.28
N PRO A 92 -17.48 -4.77 -17.36
CA PRO A 92 -17.53 -4.04 -18.64
C PRO A 92 -16.32 -4.28 -19.56
N VAL A 93 -15.32 -5.07 -19.12
CA VAL A 93 -14.07 -5.28 -19.86
C VAL A 93 -14.05 -6.64 -20.56
N CYS A 94 -14.48 -7.68 -19.85
CA CYS A 94 -14.51 -9.05 -20.33
C CYS A 94 -15.92 -9.63 -20.43
N GLU A 95 -16.95 -8.83 -20.10
CA GLU A 95 -18.38 -9.17 -20.20
C GLU A 95 -18.83 -10.38 -19.37
N ASN A 96 -17.94 -10.93 -18.55
CA ASN A 96 -18.25 -12.06 -17.69
C ASN A 96 -19.03 -11.63 -16.43
N PRO A 97 -20.03 -12.42 -16.00
CA PRO A 97 -20.68 -12.23 -14.72
C PRO A 97 -19.73 -12.57 -13.58
N PHE A 98 -19.77 -11.79 -12.51
CA PHE A 98 -18.98 -12.03 -11.30
C PHE A 98 -19.79 -11.69 -10.04
N GLN A 99 -19.49 -12.37 -8.93
CA GLN A 99 -20.14 -12.11 -7.66
C GLN A 99 -19.40 -11.03 -6.86
N ALA A 100 -20.12 -10.00 -6.45
CA ALA A 100 -19.61 -8.95 -5.59
C ALA A 100 -20.52 -8.75 -4.38
N ARG A 101 -19.97 -8.27 -3.27
CA ARG A 101 -20.80 -7.85 -2.12
C ARG A 101 -21.57 -6.59 -2.49
N ARG A 102 -22.86 -6.53 -2.12
CA ARG A 102 -23.71 -5.34 -2.31
C ARG A 102 -23.10 -4.06 -1.76
N THR A 103 -22.37 -4.16 -0.65
CA THR A 103 -21.70 -3.01 0.00
C THR A 103 -20.46 -2.51 -0.75
N VAL A 104 -19.85 -3.33 -1.62
CA VAL A 104 -18.62 -2.98 -2.32
C VAL A 104 -18.98 -2.45 -3.71
N ARG A 105 -18.59 -1.22 -4.02
CA ARG A 105 -18.81 -0.60 -5.35
C ARG A 105 -17.78 -1.05 -6.40
N THR A 106 -17.44 -2.34 -6.43
CA THR A 106 -16.53 -2.88 -7.47
C THR A 106 -17.28 -3.06 -8.79
N ARG A 107 -16.70 -2.54 -9.88
CA ARG A 107 -17.25 -2.63 -11.24
C ARG A 107 -16.60 -3.74 -12.06
N TYR A 108 -15.39 -4.16 -11.69
CA TYR A 108 -14.57 -5.10 -12.45
C TYR A 108 -14.46 -6.44 -11.72
N CYS A 109 -14.43 -7.53 -12.48
CA CYS A 109 -14.30 -8.88 -11.92
C CYS A 109 -12.91 -9.16 -11.31
N SER A 110 -11.86 -8.46 -11.78
CA SER A 110 -10.49 -8.67 -11.36
C SER A 110 -9.66 -7.38 -11.40
N ALA A 111 -8.50 -7.39 -10.73
CA ALA A 111 -7.53 -6.31 -10.82
C ALA A 111 -6.95 -6.14 -12.23
N VAL A 112 -6.93 -7.21 -13.03
CA VAL A 112 -6.49 -7.18 -14.43
C VAL A 112 -7.47 -6.36 -15.27
N CYS A 113 -8.77 -6.70 -15.21
CA CYS A 113 -9.81 -5.95 -15.91
C CYS A 113 -9.87 -4.49 -15.44
N ARG A 114 -9.64 -4.23 -14.14
CA ARG A 114 -9.55 -2.85 -13.64
C ARG A 114 -8.43 -2.06 -14.33
N ARG A 115 -7.22 -2.61 -14.39
CA ARG A 115 -6.07 -1.97 -15.04
C ARG A 115 -6.28 -1.80 -16.54
N GLU A 116 -6.90 -2.76 -17.19
CA GLU A 116 -7.22 -2.66 -18.62
C GLU A 116 -8.23 -1.54 -18.89
N ALA A 117 -9.27 -1.41 -18.05
CA ALA A 117 -10.21 -0.29 -18.16
C ALA A 117 -9.57 1.08 -17.83
N GLU A 118 -8.55 1.12 -16.97
CA GLU A 118 -7.72 2.32 -16.74
C GLU A 118 -6.93 2.65 -18.01
N HIS A 119 -6.20 1.68 -18.57
CA HIS A 119 -5.42 1.86 -19.80
C HIS A 119 -6.27 2.32 -20.98
N ARG A 120 -7.44 1.71 -21.22
CA ARG A 120 -8.35 2.13 -22.29
C ARG A 120 -8.84 3.58 -22.11
N ARG A 121 -9.05 4.03 -20.86
CA ARG A 121 -9.43 5.43 -20.57
C ARG A 121 -8.28 6.38 -20.83
N ASP A 122 -7.08 6.02 -20.39
CA ASP A 122 -5.88 6.85 -20.60
C ASP A 122 -5.57 6.99 -22.09
N GLN A 123 -5.66 5.90 -22.87
CA GLN A 123 -5.53 5.93 -24.33
C GLN A 123 -6.56 6.88 -24.96
N ALA A 124 -7.84 6.80 -24.57
CA ALA A 124 -8.88 7.67 -25.12
C ALA A 124 -8.63 9.16 -24.78
N LEU A 125 -8.09 9.45 -23.59
CA LEU A 125 -7.70 10.81 -23.19
C LEU A 125 -6.50 11.32 -23.98
N ASP A 126 -5.51 10.47 -24.22
CA ASP A 126 -4.33 10.80 -25.01
C ASP A 126 -4.71 11.03 -26.49
N GLU A 127 -5.60 10.21 -27.06
CA GLU A 127 -6.15 10.40 -28.40
C GLU A 127 -6.94 11.72 -28.52
N GLU A 128 -7.76 12.05 -27.54
CA GLU A 128 -8.48 13.33 -27.48
C GLU A 128 -7.51 14.52 -27.35
N ARG A 129 -6.45 14.39 -26.54
CA ARG A 129 -5.39 15.40 -26.42
C ARG A 129 -4.66 15.58 -27.75
N ALA A 130 -4.32 14.49 -28.42
CA ALA A 130 -3.64 14.50 -29.73
C ALA A 130 -4.52 15.19 -30.79
N ARG A 131 -5.83 14.87 -30.82
CA ARG A 131 -6.83 15.55 -31.66
C ARG A 131 -6.86 17.07 -31.42
N ARG A 132 -6.83 17.53 -30.16
CA ARG A 132 -6.81 18.97 -29.82
C ARG A 132 -5.52 19.68 -30.23
N LEU A 133 -4.39 18.98 -30.19
CA LEU A 133 -3.09 19.53 -30.56
C LEU A 133 -2.79 19.44 -32.07
N GLY A 134 -3.73 18.95 -32.88
CA GLY A 134 -3.51 18.72 -34.32
C GLY A 134 -2.50 17.60 -34.60
N GLN A 135 -2.10 16.84 -33.58
CA GLN A 135 -1.30 15.64 -33.73
C GLN A 135 -2.28 14.51 -34.03
N ALA A 136 -2.78 14.43 -35.27
CA ALA A 136 -3.48 13.23 -35.69
C ALA A 136 -2.55 12.02 -35.45
N PRO A 137 -3.06 10.87 -34.97
CA PRO A 137 -2.25 9.66 -34.91
C PRO A 137 -1.64 9.47 -36.31
N PRO A 138 -0.31 9.27 -36.42
CA PRO A 138 0.29 9.08 -37.73
C PRO A 138 -0.50 7.96 -38.42
N PRO A 139 -0.97 8.17 -39.66
CA PRO A 139 -1.68 7.12 -40.38
C PRO A 139 -0.80 5.88 -40.31
N ALA A 140 -1.37 4.75 -39.88
CA ALA A 140 -0.66 3.48 -39.84
C ALA A 140 0.08 3.34 -41.17
N LEU A 141 1.41 3.47 -41.13
CA LEU A 141 2.25 3.64 -42.31
C LEU A 141 1.96 2.49 -43.26
N ARG A 142 1.11 2.76 -44.25
CA ARG A 142 0.91 1.87 -45.39
C ARG A 142 2.25 1.81 -46.10
N ALA A 143 2.67 0.58 -46.36
CA ALA A 143 3.93 0.22 -47.02
C ALA A 143 5.17 0.73 -46.28
N ARG A 144 5.65 -0.12 -45.37
CA ARG A 144 7.08 -0.28 -45.14
C ARG A 144 7.71 -0.44 -46.52
N ILE A 145 8.39 0.60 -47.00
CA ILE A 145 9.39 0.45 -48.07
C ILE A 145 10.28 -0.68 -47.58
N GLU A 146 10.31 -1.81 -48.29
CA GLU A 146 11.28 -2.86 -48.05
C GLU A 146 12.66 -2.23 -48.22
N LEU A 147 13.27 -1.82 -47.11
CA LEU A 147 14.70 -1.59 -47.11
C LEU A 147 15.35 -2.95 -47.40
N PRO A 148 16.29 -3.02 -48.35
CA PRO A 148 17.02 -4.24 -48.62
C PRO A 148 17.64 -4.78 -47.32
N PRO A 149 17.74 -6.11 -47.18
CA PRO A 149 18.28 -6.71 -45.97
C PRO A 149 19.67 -6.13 -45.69
N PRO A 150 19.97 -5.76 -44.43
CA PRO A 150 21.30 -5.27 -44.10
C PRO A 150 22.33 -6.37 -44.40
N PRO A 151 23.51 -6.02 -44.94
CA PRO A 151 24.56 -6.99 -45.16
C PRO A 151 24.91 -7.66 -43.83
N VAL A 152 24.94 -8.99 -43.84
CA VAL A 152 25.30 -9.83 -42.69
C VAL A 152 26.68 -9.40 -42.19
N ARG A 153 26.74 -8.67 -41.07
CA ARG A 153 28.00 -8.33 -40.42
C ARG A 153 28.55 -9.60 -39.76
N PRO A 154 29.79 -10.02 -40.08
CA PRO A 154 30.43 -11.09 -39.34
C PRO A 154 30.61 -10.66 -37.89
N THR A 155 30.23 -11.55 -36.97
CA THR A 155 30.48 -11.45 -35.52
C THR A 155 31.97 -11.59 -35.26
N SER A 156 32.73 -10.54 -35.52
CA SER A 156 34.08 -10.40 -34.98
C SER A 156 33.99 -9.50 -33.76
N ARG A 157 34.03 -10.13 -32.59
CA ARG A 157 34.07 -9.48 -31.28
C ARG A 157 35.45 -8.85 -31.15
N GLN A 158 35.64 -7.65 -31.67
CA GLN A 158 36.82 -6.87 -31.34
C GLN A 158 36.64 -6.27 -29.94
N PRO A 159 37.65 -6.34 -29.06
CA PRO A 159 37.63 -5.62 -27.80
C PRO A 159 37.53 -4.12 -28.07
N ALA A 160 36.69 -3.44 -27.29
CA ALA A 160 36.50 -2.00 -27.38
C ALA A 160 37.85 -1.29 -27.23
N ALA A 161 38.29 -0.61 -28.28
CA ALA A 161 39.41 0.31 -28.20
C ALA A 161 39.09 1.35 -27.12
N VAL A 162 39.95 1.43 -26.11
CA VAL A 162 39.93 2.48 -25.09
C VAL A 162 40.06 3.80 -25.83
N ARG A 163 38.96 4.56 -25.94
CA ARG A 163 38.99 5.89 -26.53
C ARG A 163 39.58 6.85 -25.49
N ASP A 164 40.53 7.64 -25.96
CA ASP A 164 41.22 8.67 -25.18
C ASP A 164 40.18 9.67 -24.61
N PRO A 165 40.15 9.92 -23.28
CA PRO A 165 39.13 10.75 -22.63
C PRO A 165 39.03 12.21 -23.07
N LEU A 166 39.89 12.67 -23.97
CA LEU A 166 39.94 14.05 -24.45
C LEU A 166 39.43 14.23 -25.88
N GLU A 167 38.87 13.19 -26.51
CA GLU A 167 38.32 13.35 -27.85
C GLU A 167 36.99 14.14 -27.86
N PRO A 168 36.91 15.24 -28.64
CA PRO A 168 35.75 16.12 -28.66
C PRO A 168 34.52 15.41 -29.24
N THR A 169 33.44 15.34 -28.44
CA THR A 169 32.27 14.49 -28.75
C THR A 169 31.30 15.14 -29.73
N ALA A 170 31.29 16.48 -29.85
CA ALA A 170 30.56 17.20 -30.89
C ALA A 170 31.02 18.67 -30.99
N THR A 171 31.12 19.18 -32.21
CA THR A 171 31.32 20.61 -32.51
C THR A 171 30.02 21.21 -33.05
N ARG A 172 29.67 22.41 -32.57
CA ARG A 172 28.55 23.21 -33.11
C ARG A 172 28.97 24.67 -33.23
N ASN A 173 28.49 25.34 -34.26
CA ASN A 173 28.74 26.77 -34.45
C ASN A 173 27.85 27.60 -33.53
N CYS A 174 28.44 28.57 -32.83
CA CYS A 174 27.70 29.48 -31.97
C CYS A 174 26.72 30.34 -32.79
N PRO A 175 25.43 30.42 -32.43
CA PRO A 175 24.43 31.15 -33.23
C PRO A 175 24.64 32.67 -33.26
N ARG A 176 25.53 33.24 -32.42
CA ARG A 176 25.79 34.68 -32.37
C ARG A 176 27.00 35.14 -33.20
N CYS A 177 28.04 34.33 -33.29
CA CYS A 177 29.28 34.69 -34.01
C CYS A 177 29.70 33.66 -35.07
N GLN A 178 28.94 32.57 -35.24
CA GLN A 178 29.17 31.46 -36.17
C GLN A 178 30.53 30.75 -36.06
N GLN A 179 31.32 31.03 -35.02
CA GLN A 179 32.57 30.32 -34.76
C GLN A 179 32.29 28.92 -34.19
N PRO A 180 33.13 27.92 -34.53
CA PRO A 180 32.97 26.56 -34.04
C PRO A 180 33.28 26.49 -32.56
N VAL A 181 32.33 25.98 -31.78
CA VAL A 181 32.49 25.73 -30.34
C VAL A 181 32.47 24.24 -30.09
N THR A 182 33.47 23.78 -29.35
CA THR A 182 33.66 22.37 -28.99
C THR A 182 32.98 22.10 -27.65
N ILE A 183 31.98 21.21 -27.63
CA ILE A 183 31.31 20.84 -26.38
C ILE A 183 32.01 19.60 -25.84
N VAL A 184 32.77 19.79 -24.76
CA VAL A 184 33.41 18.69 -24.03
C VAL A 184 32.39 18.18 -23.00
N ALA A 185 31.89 16.97 -23.20
CA ALA A 185 31.05 16.31 -22.21
C ALA A 185 31.94 15.84 -21.05
N LEU A 186 32.06 16.65 -20.00
CA LEU A 186 32.61 16.17 -18.74
C LEU A 186 31.67 15.10 -18.22
N LEU A 187 32.07 13.84 -18.32
CA LEU A 187 31.38 12.71 -17.72
C LEU A 187 31.36 12.94 -16.21
N ALA A 188 30.27 13.54 -15.72
CA ALA A 188 30.03 13.64 -14.29
C ALA A 188 29.94 12.21 -13.74
N THR A 189 30.88 11.88 -12.86
CA THR A 189 30.84 10.62 -12.13
C THR A 189 29.51 10.52 -11.36
N PRO A 190 28.89 9.34 -11.28
CA PRO A 190 27.56 9.17 -10.70
C PRO A 190 27.48 9.50 -9.19
N GLU A 191 28.61 9.67 -8.50
CA GLU A 191 28.66 10.06 -7.09
C GLU A 191 28.25 11.53 -6.84
N ALA A 192 28.38 12.42 -7.82
CA ALA A 192 28.05 13.83 -7.64
C ALA A 192 26.54 14.16 -7.72
N ALA A 193 25.71 13.21 -8.16
CA ALA A 193 24.28 13.44 -8.41
C ALA A 193 23.35 13.13 -7.21
N ARG A 194 23.90 12.76 -6.04
CA ARG A 194 23.12 12.46 -4.83
C ARG A 194 23.53 13.37 -3.66
N PRO A 195 23.03 14.61 -3.57
CA PRO A 195 23.10 15.35 -2.31
C PRO A 195 22.33 14.55 -1.24
N THR A 196 23.03 14.12 -0.19
CA THR A 196 22.42 13.46 0.96
C THR A 196 21.58 14.49 1.70
N MET A 197 20.25 14.40 1.59
CA MET A 197 19.37 15.32 2.32
C MET A 197 19.39 14.97 3.81
N PRO A 198 19.81 15.89 4.71
CA PRO A 198 19.72 15.65 6.15
C PRO A 198 18.25 15.43 6.50
N HIS A 199 17.97 14.26 7.04
CA HIS A 199 16.68 13.95 7.64
C HIS A 199 16.57 14.76 8.94
N HIS A 200 15.40 15.34 9.19
CA HIS A 200 15.03 16.20 10.32
C HIS A 200 15.10 17.71 10.06
N HIS A 201 14.03 18.24 9.45
CA HIS A 201 13.43 19.48 9.93
C HIS A 201 11.91 19.32 9.98
N THR A 202 11.38 19.14 11.17
CA THR A 202 9.95 19.20 11.46
C THR A 202 9.60 20.65 11.80
N ASP A 203 9.55 21.52 10.80
CA ASP A 203 9.03 22.88 10.96
C ASP A 203 8.16 23.26 9.77
N ILE A 204 7.03 22.56 9.63
CA ILE A 204 5.93 23.02 8.76
C ILE A 204 4.92 23.70 9.68
N VAL A 205 4.98 25.03 9.74
CA VAL A 205 3.97 25.85 10.43
C VAL A 205 2.71 25.88 9.56
N PRO A 206 1.55 25.41 10.05
CA PRO A 206 0.31 25.44 9.27
C PRO A 206 -0.22 26.86 9.13
N ILE A 207 -0.38 27.32 7.88
CA ILE A 207 -1.02 28.59 7.53
C ILE A 207 -2.48 28.55 8.00
N ARG A 208 -2.82 29.35 9.01
CA ARG A 208 -4.22 29.62 9.39
C ARG A 208 -4.80 30.62 8.40
N ARG A 209 -5.87 30.25 7.70
CA ARG A 209 -6.73 31.19 6.98
C ARG A 209 -7.50 32.01 8.02
N SER A 210 -7.20 33.31 8.08
CA SER A 210 -8.06 34.30 8.74
C SER A 210 -9.37 34.45 7.95
N GLN A 211 -10.49 34.45 8.67
CA GLN A 211 -11.80 34.87 8.14
C GLN A 211 -11.83 36.38 7.90
#